data_AF-A0A820LAE7-F1
#
_entry.id   AF-A0A820LAE7-F1
#
_cell.length_a   1.000
_cell.length_b   1.000
_cell.length_c   1.000
_cell.angle_alpha   90.00
_cell.angle_beta   90.00
_cell.angle_gamma   90.00
#
_symmetry.space_group_name_H-M   'P 1'
#
loop_
_entity.id
_entity.type
_entity.pdbx_description
1 polymer ?
#
loop_
_entity_poly.entity_id
_entity_poly.type
_entity_poly.pdbx_seq_one_letter_code
_entity_poly.pdbx_strand_id
1 'polypeptide(L)' 'QWTSFLSGASSAFYVYLYAMYYFFFKTKMYGMFQTVFYFGYMALFSLGLGIMCGTFGYIGTQAFVRKIYSIKID' A
#
# COMPACT_ATOMS: atom_id res chain seq x y z
N GLN A 1 -14.25 -0.59 -8.70
CA GLN A 1 -13.90 -0.80 -7.28
C GLN A 1 -12.48 -1.34 -7.10
N TRP A 2 -12.02 -2.28 -7.95
CA TRP A 2 -10.61 -2.74 -7.95
C TRP A 2 -9.60 -1.62 -8.22
N THR A 3 -9.93 -0.67 -9.09
CA THR A 3 -9.11 0.53 -9.36
C THR A 3 -8.92 1.43 -8.12
N SER A 4 -9.97 1.56 -7.30
CA SER A 4 -9.92 2.30 -6.03
C SER A 4 -8.95 1.67 -5.03
N PHE A 5 -8.93 0.34 -4.99
CA PHE A 5 -8.03 -0.43 -4.14
C PHE A 5 -6.57 -0.28 -4.61
N LEU A 6 -6.31 -0.42 -5.92
CA LEU A 6 -4.97 -0.19 -6.48
C LEU A 6 -4.46 1.24 -6.25
N SER A 7 -5.34 2.24 -6.30
CA SER A 7 -4.97 3.63 -6.02
C SER A 7 -4.57 3.85 -4.55
N GLY A 8 -5.14 3.11 -3.60
CA GLY A 8 -4.72 3.15 -2.20
C GLY A 8 -3.47 2.31 -1.93
N ALA A 9 -3.25 1.25 -2.70
CA ALA A 9 -2.07 0.40 -2.59
C ALA A 9 -0.80 1.03 -3.19
N SER A 10 -0.93 2.00 -4.11
CA SER A 10 0.20 2.66 -4.77
C SER A 10 1.06 3.49 -3.82
N SER A 11 0.47 4.09 -2.78
CA SER A 11 1.20 4.84 -1.74
C SER A 11 2.10 3.94 -0.91
N ALA A 12 1.61 2.75 -0.55
CA ALA A 12 2.41 1.72 0.12
C ALA A 12 3.53 1.15 -0.78
N PHE A 13 3.25 0.98 -2.07
CA PHE A 13 4.25 0.57 -3.05
C PHE A 13 5.38 1.60 -3.17
N TYR A 14 5.06 2.90 -3.12
CA TYR A 14 6.04 3.97 -3.09
C TYR A 14 6.93 3.90 -1.83
N VAL A 15 6.33 3.68 -0.66
CA VAL A 15 7.08 3.53 0.61
C VAL A 15 8.04 2.34 0.55
N TYR A 16 7.64 1.23 -0.08
CA TYR A 16 8.49 0.06 -0.25
C TYR A 16 9.65 0.29 -1.22
N LEU A 17 9.39 0.94 -2.37
CA LEU A 17 10.44 1.35 -3.31
C LEU A 17 11.43 2.33 -2.68
N TYR A 18 10.96 3.24 -1.84
CA TYR A 18 11.80 4.17 -1.10
C TYR A 18 12.71 3.44 -0.10
N ALA A 19 12.19 2.44 0.62
CA ALA A 19 12.98 1.59 1.52
C ALA A 19 14.06 0.80 0.74
N MET A 20 13.74 0.30 -0.46
CA MET A 20 14.72 -0.30 -1.39
C MET A 20 15.83 0.70 -1.76
N TYR A 21 15.46 1.90 -2.19
CA TYR A 21 16.43 2.92 -2.61
C TYR A 21 17.39 3.29 -1.45
N TYR A 22 16.84 3.49 -0.25
CA TYR A 22 17.65 3.82 0.93
C TYR A 22 18.63 2.71 1.29
N PHE A 23 18.20 1.45 1.11
CA PHE A 23 19.03 0.29 1.36
C PHE A 23 20.24 0.21 0.41
N PHE A 24 20.06 0.55 -0.88
CA PHE A 24 21.16 0.53 -1.87
C PHE A 24 22.10 1.73 -1.78
N PHE A 25 21.57 2.95 -1.55
CA PHE A 25 22.37 4.17 -1.62
C PHE A 25 23.03 4.60 -0.30
N LYS A 26 22.49 4.20 0.86
CA LYS A 26 22.95 4.70 2.16
C LYS A 26 23.51 3.65 3.11
N THR A 27 23.08 2.39 3.04
CA THR A 27 23.55 1.36 3.98
C THR A 27 24.71 0.54 3.44
N LYS A 28 25.91 0.78 3.98
CA LYS A 28 27.04 -0.17 3.94
C LYS A 28 26.84 -1.30 4.96
N MET A 29 25.74 -2.04 4.85
CA MET A 29 25.47 -3.23 5.69
C MET A 29 25.80 -4.48 4.88
N TYR A 30 26.92 -5.14 5.21
CA TYR A 30 27.50 -6.25 4.45
C TYR A 30 27.00 -7.65 4.88
N GLY A 31 26.14 -7.73 5.91
CA GLY A 31 25.64 -9.01 6.41
C GLY A 31 24.33 -9.43 5.74
N MET A 32 24.33 -10.50 4.94
CA MET A 32 23.13 -11.10 4.30
C MET A 32 21.92 -11.26 5.24
N PHE A 33 22.15 -11.64 6.49
CA PHE A 33 21.06 -11.77 7.48
C PHE A 33 20.44 -10.40 7.83
N GLN A 34 21.27 -9.39 8.03
CA GLN A 34 20.82 -8.04 8.42
C GLN A 34 19.98 -7.38 7.31
N THR A 35 20.33 -7.64 6.05
CA THR A 35 19.65 -7.08 4.89
C THR A 35 18.28 -7.74 4.69
N VAL A 36 18.19 -9.07 4.80
CA VAL A 36 16.94 -9.83 4.70
C VAL A 36 15.95 -9.44 5.80
N PHE A 37 16.41 -9.31 7.05
CA PHE A 37 15.53 -8.90 8.14
C PHE A 37 15.01 -7.47 7.97
N TYR A 38 15.86 -6.50 7.60
CA TYR A 38 15.43 -5.12 7.33
C TYR A 38 14.40 -5.05 6.19
N PHE A 39 14.66 -5.79 5.10
CA PHE A 39 13.76 -5.85 3.96
C PHE A 39 12.43 -6.50 4.31
N GLY A 40 12.45 -7.58 5.09
CA GLY A 40 11.24 -8.24 5.59
C GLY A 40 10.38 -7.31 6.45
N TYR A 41 10.97 -6.54 7.36
CA TYR A 41 10.22 -5.58 8.18
C TYR A 41 9.60 -4.46 7.34
N MET A 42 10.36 -3.90 6.39
CA MET A 42 9.86 -2.85 5.49
C MET A 42 8.79 -3.38 4.52
N ALA A 43 8.91 -4.63 4.07
CA ALA A 43 7.90 -5.32 3.28
C ALA A 43 6.60 -5.48 4.06
N LEU A 44 6.66 -6.02 5.28
CA LEU A 44 5.47 -6.22 6.13
C LEU A 44 4.79 -4.89 6.48
N PHE A 45 5.56 -3.85 6.78
CA PHE A 45 5.03 -2.53 7.09
C PHE A 45 4.33 -1.89 5.88
N SER A 46 4.97 -1.92 4.71
CA SER A 46 4.36 -1.39 3.48
C SER A 46 3.14 -2.21 3.05
N LEU A 47 3.16 -3.54 3.16
CA LEU A 47 1.99 -4.39 2.90
C LEU A 47 0.81 -4.03 3.82
N GLY A 48 1.08 -3.83 5.11
CA GLY A 48 0.07 -3.40 6.09
C GLY A 48 -0.56 -2.05 5.72
N LEU A 49 0.26 -1.06 5.37
CA LEU A 49 -0.22 0.24 4.90
C LEU A 49 -1.02 0.13 3.60
N GLY A 50 -0.59 -0.71 2.66
CA GLY A 50 -1.26 -0.89 1.37
C GLY A 50 -2.64 -1.54 1.52
N ILE A 51 -2.76 -2.53 2.39
CA ILE A 51 -4.05 -3.18 2.70
C ILE A 51 -4.97 -2.21 3.43
N MET A 52 -4.47 -1.46 4.42
CA MET A 52 -5.29 -0.45 5.10
C MET A 52 -5.79 0.63 4.14
N CYS A 53 -4.89 1.31 3.42
CA CYS A 53 -5.26 2.37 2.47
C CYS A 53 -6.15 1.84 1.33
N GLY A 54 -5.86 0.65 0.80
CA GLY A 54 -6.68 -0.01 -0.22
C GLY A 54 -8.10 -0.33 0.29
N THR A 55 -8.23 -0.81 1.52
CA THR A 55 -9.52 -1.14 2.14
C THR A 55 -10.38 0.11 2.34
N PHE A 56 -9.82 1.21 2.86
CA PHE A 56 -10.54 2.47 2.99
C PHE A 56 -11.00 3.03 1.64
N GLY A 57 -10.15 2.99 0.61
CA GLY A 57 -10.50 3.43 -0.74
C GLY A 57 -11.61 2.59 -1.39
N TYR A 58 -11.61 1.28 -1.13
CA TYR A 58 -12.65 0.35 -1.59
C TYR A 58 -14.00 0.64 -0.92
N ILE A 59 -14.02 0.78 0.40
CA ILE A 59 -15.24 1.08 1.19
C ILE A 59 -15.85 2.41 0.75
N GLY A 60 -15.03 3.46 0.60
CA GLY A 60 -15.51 4.78 0.16
C GLY A 60 -16.15 4.74 -1.23
N THR A 61 -15.52 4.04 -2.18
CA THR A 61 -16.09 3.89 -3.53
C THR A 61 -17.38 3.07 -3.53
N GLN A 62 -17.45 2.00 -2.71
CA GLN A 62 -18.65 1.18 -2.59
C GLN A 62 -19.84 1.97 -2.03
N ALA A 63 -19.61 2.76 -0.99
CA ALA A 63 -20.62 3.62 -0.39
C ALA A 63 -21.11 4.68 -1.40
N PHE A 64 -20.20 5.28 -2.15
CA PHE A 64 -20.52 6.25 -3.20
C PHE A 64 -21.39 5.66 -4.32
N VAL A 65 -21.01 4.49 -4.84
CA VAL A 65 -21.77 3.80 -5.89
C VAL A 65 -23.18 3.43 -5.40
N ARG A 66 -23.30 2.87 -4.19
CA ARG A 66 -24.60 2.55 -3.59
C ARG A 66 -25.48 3.79 -3.43
N LYS A 67 -24.91 4.93 -3.03
CA LYS A 67 -25.64 6.20 -2.92
C LYS A 67 -26.19 6.65 -4.27
N ILE A 68 -25.39 6.59 -5.34
CA ILE A 68 -25.82 6.99 -6.69
C ILE A 68 -26.98 6.12 -7.20
N TYR A 69 -26.88 4.79 -7.03
CA TYR A 69 -27.94 3.89 -7.49
C TYR A 69 -29.24 4.05 -6.68
N SER A 70 -29.16 4.38 -5.39
CA SER A 70 -30.33 4.67 -4.57
C SER A 70 -31.11 5.92 -5.01
N ILE A 71 -30.44 6.92 -5.59
CA ILE A 71 -31.07 8.18 -6.03
C ILE A 71 -31.69 8.05 -7.43
N LYS A 72 -31.25 7.09 -8.24
CA LYS A 72 -31.73 6.85 -9.61
C LYS A 72 -32.92 5.89 -9.69
N ILE A 73 -33.28 5.25 -8.58
CA ILE A 73 -34.37 4.27 -8.50
C ILE A 73 -35.64 4.89 -7.88
N ASP A 74 -35.56 6.11 -7.33
CA ASP A 74 -36.67 7.06 -7.21
C ASP A 74 -36.75 7.95 -8.47
#